data_AF-A0A6D2X3A3-F1
#
_entry.id   AF-A0A6D2X3A3-F1
#
_cell.length_a   1.000
_cell.length_b   1.000
_cell.length_c   1.000
_cell.angle_alpha   90.00
_cell.angle_beta   90.00
_cell.angle_gamma   90.00
#
_symmetry.space_group_name_H-M   'P 1'
#
loop_
_entity.id
_entity.type
_entity.pdbx_description
1 polymer ?
#
loop_
_entity_poly.entity_id
_entity_poly.type
_entity_poly.pdbx_seq_one_letter_code
_entity_poly.pdbx_strand_id
1 'polypeptide(L)'
;MKSQGQHWCSSSDKNCKVSFREKLLIIDSNLGVQDVENLKFLCIGLVPNKKLEKSSSASDVFEHLLAEDLLSEDDPFFLAELLYIIRQKKLLQHLNYTKEEVERLLPTRQRVSLFRNLLYELSEGIDSENLKDMIFLLKDSLPKTEMTSLSFLAFLEKQGKIDEDNLTCLEDLCTTVVPKLLRNIEKYKREKAVQIVTPPVDKEAESYQGEEELVSQTDVKTFLEALPEGVFVFLNEGDRGNSPDDL
;
A
#
# COMPACT_ATOMS: atom_id res chain seq x y z
N MET A 1 66.71 17.09 24.18
CA MET A 1 66.25 16.49 22.91
C MET A 1 64.73 16.57 22.92
N LYS A 2 64.15 17.35 22.01
CA LYS A 2 62.72 17.68 21.97
C LYS A 2 61.97 16.55 21.25
N SER A 3 60.94 16.00 21.88
CA SER A 3 59.88 15.25 21.20
C SER A 3 58.55 15.95 21.46
N GLN A 4 58.05 16.67 20.47
CA GLN A 4 56.65 17.05 20.33
C GLN A 4 56.27 16.77 18.88
N GLY A 5 55.71 15.59 18.64
CA GLY A 5 54.92 15.32 17.45
C GLY A 5 53.54 15.88 17.67
N GLN A 6 53.28 17.08 17.16
CA GLN A 6 51.92 17.59 16.98
C GLN A 6 51.32 16.85 15.80
N HIS A 7 50.44 15.88 16.06
CA HIS A 7 49.51 15.40 15.03
C HIS A 7 48.31 16.33 15.04
N TRP A 8 48.14 17.04 13.92
CA TRP A 8 47.10 18.02 13.71
C TRP A 8 45.74 17.31 13.73
N CYS A 9 44.86 17.70 14.65
CA CYS A 9 43.43 17.39 14.52
C CYS A 9 42.92 18.14 13.29
N SER A 10 42.77 17.43 12.18
CA SER A 10 42.08 17.97 11.01
C SER A 10 40.60 18.06 11.33
N SER A 11 40.18 19.24 11.79
CA SER A 11 38.78 19.67 11.83
C SER A 11 38.25 19.65 10.40
N SER A 12 37.58 18.57 10.03
CA SER A 12 36.77 18.55 8.82
C SER A 12 35.35 18.87 9.25
N ASP A 13 34.89 20.05 8.83
CA ASP A 13 33.48 20.46 8.82
C ASP A 13 32.66 19.39 8.09
N LYS A 14 32.20 18.39 8.83
CA LYS A 14 31.20 17.45 8.33
C LYS A 14 29.86 18.15 8.46
N ASN A 15 29.43 18.79 7.39
CA ASN A 15 28.00 18.78 7.07
C ASN A 15 27.62 17.30 6.88
N CYS A 16 27.37 16.61 7.99
CA CYS A 16 27.20 15.16 8.03
C CYS A 16 25.82 14.87 7.48
N LYS A 17 25.72 14.67 6.16
CA LYS A 17 24.54 14.04 5.57
C LYS A 17 24.34 12.72 6.33
N VAL A 18 23.27 12.64 7.11
CA VAL A 18 22.89 11.43 7.83
C VAL A 18 22.71 10.32 6.79
N SER A 19 23.46 9.24 6.94
CA SER A 19 23.41 8.09 6.05
C SER A 19 22.03 7.44 6.07
N PHE A 20 21.68 6.71 5.01
CA PHE A 20 20.39 6.03 4.96
C PHE A 20 20.21 5.03 6.11
N ARG A 21 21.26 4.28 6.48
CA ARG A 21 21.22 3.36 7.63
C ARG A 21 21.00 4.08 8.96
N GLU A 22 21.58 5.26 9.16
CA GLU A 22 21.32 6.07 10.37
C GLU A 22 19.86 6.55 10.43
N LYS A 23 19.26 6.92 9.29
CA LYS A 23 17.82 7.26 9.22
C LYS A 23 16.94 6.06 9.62
N LEU A 24 17.23 4.88 9.11
CA LEU A 24 16.51 3.66 9.46
C LEU A 24 16.61 3.34 10.96
N LEU A 25 17.80 3.52 11.55
CA LEU A 25 18.00 3.31 12.98
C LEU A 25 17.21 4.31 13.84
N ILE A 26 17.12 5.58 13.41
CA ILE A 26 16.27 6.57 14.07
C ILE A 26 14.80 6.15 14.00
N ILE A 27 14.33 5.67 12.84
CA ILE A 27 12.96 5.19 12.68
C ILE A 27 12.70 4.01 13.62
N ASP A 28 13.55 2.98 13.61
CA ASP A 28 13.45 1.80 14.49
C ASP A 28 13.37 2.18 15.96
N SER A 29 14.21 3.12 16.40
CA SER A 29 14.23 3.60 17.79
C SER A 29 12.94 4.29 18.24
N ASN A 30 12.08 4.70 17.30
CA ASN A 30 10.80 5.35 17.56
C ASN A 30 9.59 4.44 17.32
N LEU A 31 9.81 3.17 16.96
CA LEU A 31 8.75 2.18 16.74
C LEU A 31 8.64 1.26 17.96
N GLY A 32 7.42 1.11 18.48
CA GLY A 32 7.13 0.20 19.58
C GLY A 32 6.98 -1.24 19.13
N VAL A 33 6.89 -2.16 20.08
CA VAL A 33 6.69 -3.60 19.81
C VAL A 33 5.46 -3.85 18.94
N GLN A 34 4.35 -3.14 19.20
CA GLN A 34 3.15 -3.27 18.39
C GLN A 34 3.33 -2.76 16.95
N ASP A 35 4.10 -1.68 16.76
CA ASP A 35 4.41 -1.18 15.43
C ASP A 35 5.22 -2.20 14.63
N VAL A 36 6.19 -2.87 15.26
CA VAL A 36 7.00 -3.92 14.63
C VAL A 36 6.12 -5.10 14.18
N GLU A 37 5.18 -5.54 15.02
CA GLU A 37 4.24 -6.60 14.65
C GLU A 37 3.31 -6.17 13.51
N ASN A 38 2.87 -4.91 13.49
CA ASN A 38 2.09 -4.35 12.40
C ASN A 38 2.90 -4.31 11.09
N LEU A 39 4.17 -3.88 11.14
CA LEU A 39 5.08 -3.89 9.99
C LEU A 39 5.26 -5.31 9.44
N LYS A 40 5.51 -6.28 10.32
CA LYS A 40 5.64 -7.69 9.95
C LYS A 40 4.40 -8.18 9.23
N PHE A 41 3.21 -7.91 9.79
CA PHE A 41 1.94 -8.30 9.18
C PHE A 41 1.75 -7.70 7.79
N LEU A 42 1.99 -6.40 7.62
CA LEU A 42 1.83 -5.70 6.34
C LEU A 42 2.80 -6.20 5.27
N CYS A 43 3.96 -6.73 5.67
CA CYS A 43 4.95 -7.30 4.76
C CYS A 43 4.67 -8.77 4.35
N ILE A 44 3.63 -9.42 4.90
CA ILE A 44 3.28 -10.80 4.55
C ILE A 44 2.87 -10.88 3.07
N GLY A 45 3.58 -11.73 2.31
CA GLY A 45 3.41 -11.89 0.87
C GLY A 45 4.43 -11.11 0.04
N LEU A 46 5.09 -10.11 0.63
CA LEU A 46 6.21 -9.36 0.03
C LEU A 46 7.56 -9.87 0.52
N VAL A 47 7.63 -10.26 1.79
CA VAL A 47 8.81 -10.86 2.43
C VAL A 47 8.47 -12.28 2.90
N PRO A 48 9.38 -13.26 2.78
CA PRO A 48 9.15 -14.61 3.29
C PRO A 48 8.77 -14.64 4.78
N ASN A 49 7.63 -15.23 5.13
CA ASN A 49 7.10 -15.27 6.51
C ASN A 49 8.11 -15.79 7.55
N LYS A 50 8.93 -16.79 7.19
CA LYS A 50 9.99 -17.34 8.07
C LYS A 50 11.03 -16.31 8.48
N LYS A 51 11.27 -15.27 7.65
CA LYS A 51 12.18 -14.16 7.96
C LYS A 51 11.50 -13.20 8.93
N LEU A 52 10.27 -12.79 8.62
CA LEU A 52 9.45 -11.91 9.46
C LEU A 52 9.23 -12.48 10.87
N GLU A 53 8.95 -13.77 11.01
CA GLU A 53 8.79 -14.43 12.32
C GLU A 53 10.04 -14.36 13.20
N LYS A 54 11.23 -14.28 12.60
CA LYS A 54 12.52 -14.16 13.31
C LYS A 54 12.90 -12.72 13.60
N SER A 55 12.25 -11.76 12.96
CA SER A 55 12.49 -10.33 13.18
C SER A 55 12.01 -9.93 14.58
N SER A 56 12.92 -9.33 15.34
CA SER A 56 12.73 -8.88 16.72
C SER A 56 12.63 -7.36 16.85
N SER A 57 13.07 -6.63 15.82
CA SER A 57 13.08 -5.17 15.73
C SER A 57 12.55 -4.69 14.36
N ALA A 58 12.27 -3.39 14.22
CA ALA A 58 11.94 -2.83 12.91
C ALA A 58 13.16 -2.84 12.00
N SER A 59 14.36 -2.64 12.55
CA SER A 59 15.63 -2.78 11.83
C SER A 59 15.76 -4.15 11.14
N ASP A 60 15.40 -5.25 11.82
CA ASP A 60 15.40 -6.59 11.22
C ASP A 60 14.45 -6.68 10.00
N VAL A 61 13.26 -6.06 10.11
CA VAL A 61 12.31 -5.97 9.00
C VAL A 61 12.92 -5.15 7.86
N PHE A 62 13.54 -4.01 8.15
CA PHE A 62 14.17 -3.15 7.15
C PHE A 62 15.32 -3.83 6.41
N GLU A 63 16.13 -4.66 7.08
CA GLU A 63 17.14 -5.49 6.41
C GLU A 63 16.51 -6.45 5.41
N HIS A 64 15.36 -7.04 5.74
CA HIS A 64 14.65 -7.89 4.80
C HIS A 64 14.08 -7.08 3.62
N LEU A 65 13.56 -5.88 3.86
CA LEU A 65 13.12 -5.00 2.78
C LEU A 65 14.27 -4.60 1.85
N LEU A 66 15.44 -4.32 2.40
CA LEU A 66 16.66 -4.04 1.64
C LEU A 66 17.12 -5.24 0.83
N ALA A 67 17.08 -6.45 1.41
CA ALA A 67 17.52 -7.68 0.75
C ALA A 67 16.58 -8.15 -0.37
N GLU A 68 15.31 -7.78 -0.32
CA GLU A 68 14.30 -8.09 -1.36
C GLU A 68 14.11 -6.90 -2.35
N ASP A 69 15.01 -5.90 -2.35
CA ASP A 69 14.93 -4.68 -3.18
C ASP A 69 13.61 -3.90 -3.04
N LEU A 70 12.94 -4.04 -1.90
CA LEU A 70 11.71 -3.33 -1.55
C LEU A 70 11.99 -1.96 -0.92
N LEU A 71 13.22 -1.73 -0.46
CA LEU A 71 13.66 -0.50 0.20
C LEU A 71 15.08 -0.14 -0.25
N SER A 72 15.31 1.10 -0.66
CA SER A 72 16.64 1.64 -0.96
C SER A 72 16.75 3.12 -0.59
N GLU A 73 17.96 3.70 -0.63
CA GLU A 73 18.14 5.15 -0.40
C GLU A 73 17.44 5.98 -1.48
N ASP A 74 17.42 5.49 -2.72
CA ASP A 74 16.83 6.17 -3.88
C ASP A 74 15.31 5.99 -3.97
N ASP A 75 14.78 4.85 -3.50
CA ASP A 75 13.34 4.60 -3.41
C ASP A 75 12.91 4.13 -2.00
N PRO A 76 12.76 5.06 -1.04
CA PRO A 76 12.28 4.73 0.30
C PRO A 76 10.74 4.69 0.41
N PHE A 77 10.01 4.77 -0.72
CA PHE A 77 8.56 4.95 -0.70
C PHE A 77 7.82 3.82 0.01
N PHE A 78 8.26 2.57 -0.13
CA PHE A 78 7.57 1.46 0.52
C PHE A 78 7.58 1.58 2.05
N LEU A 79 8.71 2.01 2.63
CA LEU A 79 8.77 2.28 4.06
C LEU A 79 7.89 3.48 4.44
N ALA A 80 7.80 4.49 3.59
CA ALA A 80 6.89 5.62 3.81
C ALA A 80 5.42 5.19 3.80
N GLU A 81 5.03 4.30 2.89
CA GLU A 81 3.69 3.67 2.86
C GLU A 81 3.42 2.90 4.16
N LEU A 82 4.34 2.04 4.59
CA LEU A 82 4.20 1.26 5.83
C LEU A 82 4.00 2.17 7.05
N LEU A 83 4.86 3.18 7.21
CA LEU A 83 4.77 4.17 8.30
C LEU A 83 3.47 4.96 8.27
N TYR A 84 2.97 5.27 7.07
CA TYR A 84 1.69 5.94 6.89
C TYR A 84 0.52 5.05 7.36
N ILE A 85 0.51 3.76 6.98
CA ILE A 85 -0.52 2.79 7.34
C ILE A 85 -0.56 2.61 8.86
N ILE A 86 0.59 2.35 9.51
CA ILE A 86 0.67 2.18 10.98
C ILE A 86 0.54 3.48 11.76
N ARG A 87 0.19 4.59 11.10
CA ARG A 87 -0.07 5.92 11.67
C ARG A 87 1.15 6.59 12.31
N GLN A 88 2.36 6.11 12.04
CA GLN A 88 3.64 6.71 12.46
C GLN A 88 4.09 7.83 11.51
N LYS A 89 3.15 8.72 11.16
CA LYS A 89 3.30 9.75 10.13
C LYS A 89 4.41 10.76 10.45
N LYS A 90 4.75 10.93 11.73
CA LYS A 90 5.85 11.79 12.17
C LYS A 90 7.22 11.30 11.69
N LEU A 91 7.37 10.00 11.43
CA LEU A 91 8.62 9.39 11.01
C LEU A 91 8.88 9.56 9.51
N LEU A 92 7.87 9.95 8.72
CA LEU A 92 8.00 10.20 7.28
C LEU A 92 9.04 11.28 6.95
N GLN A 93 9.24 12.25 7.85
CA GLN A 93 10.25 13.30 7.70
C GLN A 93 11.68 12.74 7.52
N HIS A 94 11.97 11.57 8.09
CA HIS A 94 13.28 10.93 7.95
C HIS A 94 13.51 10.35 6.54
N LEU A 95 12.43 10.10 5.81
CA LEU A 95 12.42 9.61 4.43
C LEU A 95 12.18 10.72 3.40
N ASN A 96 12.17 11.99 3.85
CA ASN A 96 11.85 13.16 3.03
C ASN A 96 10.43 13.09 2.41
N TYR A 97 9.47 12.52 3.13
CA TYR A 97 8.06 12.51 2.74
C TYR A 97 7.21 13.27 3.74
N THR A 98 6.19 13.95 3.22
CA THR A 98 5.04 14.45 3.97
C THR A 98 3.89 13.45 3.91
N LYS A 99 2.92 13.62 4.80
CA LYS A 99 1.70 12.80 4.80
C LYS A 99 0.95 12.93 3.46
N GLU A 100 0.84 14.16 2.98
CA GLU A 100 0.08 14.53 1.77
C GLU A 100 0.74 13.95 0.51
N GLU A 101 2.09 13.91 0.47
CA GLU A 101 2.82 13.28 -0.63
C GLU A 101 2.59 11.76 -0.67
N VAL A 102 2.59 11.09 0.48
CA VAL A 102 2.28 9.66 0.54
C VAL A 102 0.85 9.43 0.07
N GLU A 103 -0.14 10.18 0.58
CA GLU A 103 -1.55 10.06 0.17
C GLU A 103 -1.75 10.22 -1.35
N ARG A 104 -1.03 11.16 -1.97
CA ARG A 104 -1.08 11.37 -3.43
C ARG A 104 -0.47 10.19 -4.21
N LEU A 105 0.56 9.54 -3.67
CA LEU A 105 1.30 8.47 -4.36
C LEU A 105 0.68 7.09 -4.15
N LEU A 106 -0.08 6.86 -3.07
CA LEU A 106 -0.72 5.58 -2.76
C LEU A 106 -1.51 4.98 -3.93
N PRO A 107 -2.35 5.70 -4.69
CA PRO A 107 -3.12 5.10 -5.78
C PRO A 107 -2.29 4.51 -6.92
N THR A 108 -1.02 4.91 -7.06
CA THR A 108 -0.14 4.51 -8.18
C THR A 108 1.08 3.72 -7.75
N ARG A 109 1.54 3.87 -6.51
CA ARG A 109 2.78 3.28 -6.00
C ARG A 109 2.59 2.35 -4.81
N GLN A 110 1.35 2.12 -4.36
CA GLN A 110 1.04 1.19 -3.28
C GLN A 110 1.64 -0.18 -3.55
N ARG A 111 2.38 -0.71 -2.58
CA ARG A 111 2.92 -2.07 -2.60
C ARG A 111 2.20 -2.98 -1.61
N VAL A 112 1.62 -2.45 -0.53
CA VAL A 112 0.80 -3.25 0.38
C VAL A 112 -0.52 -3.60 -0.31
N SER A 113 -0.87 -4.88 -0.39
CA SER A 113 -2.11 -5.28 -1.04
C SER A 113 -3.34 -4.71 -0.34
N LEU A 114 -4.41 -4.46 -1.11
CA LEU A 114 -5.67 -3.97 -0.58
C LEU A 114 -6.20 -4.86 0.55
N PHE A 115 -6.02 -6.18 0.43
CA PHE A 115 -6.45 -7.15 1.45
C PHE A 115 -5.64 -7.04 2.74
N ARG A 116 -4.32 -6.88 2.67
CA ARG A 116 -3.48 -6.64 3.86
C ARG A 116 -3.89 -5.35 4.57
N ASN A 117 -4.13 -4.29 3.80
CA ASN A 117 -4.64 -3.03 4.35
C ASN A 117 -6.02 -3.19 5.00
N LEU A 118 -6.95 -3.91 4.36
CA LEU A 118 -8.26 -4.22 4.94
C LEU A 118 -8.12 -4.92 6.30
N LEU A 119 -7.34 -6.00 6.37
CA LEU A 119 -7.19 -6.76 7.61
C LEU A 119 -6.55 -5.92 8.72
N TYR A 120 -5.57 -5.08 8.38
CA TYR A 120 -4.99 -4.14 9.33
C TYR A 120 -6.03 -3.11 9.82
N GLU A 121 -6.77 -2.46 8.91
CA GLU A 121 -7.83 -1.52 9.27
C GLU A 121 -8.92 -2.14 10.16
N LEU A 122 -9.31 -3.39 9.87
CA LEU A 122 -10.26 -4.15 10.70
C LEU A 122 -9.68 -4.41 12.09
N SER A 123 -8.41 -4.81 12.18
CA SER A 123 -7.76 -5.08 13.47
C SER A 123 -7.74 -3.88 14.40
N GLU A 124 -7.54 -2.67 13.85
CA GLU A 124 -7.57 -1.41 14.59
C GLU A 124 -8.97 -1.04 15.10
N GLY A 125 -10.01 -1.63 14.49
CA GLY A 125 -11.40 -1.39 14.83
C GLY A 125 -12.03 -2.42 15.78
N ILE A 126 -11.33 -3.53 16.04
CA ILE A 126 -11.76 -4.64 16.91
C ILE A 126 -11.05 -4.48 18.26
N ASP A 127 -11.80 -4.16 19.31
CA ASP A 127 -11.29 -4.14 20.67
C ASP A 127 -11.26 -5.55 21.29
N SER A 128 -10.73 -5.64 22.52
CA SER A 128 -10.54 -6.92 23.20
C SER A 128 -11.84 -7.61 23.61
N GLU A 129 -12.94 -6.87 23.78
CA GLU A 129 -14.25 -7.45 24.09
C GLU A 129 -14.88 -8.01 22.82
N ASN A 130 -14.91 -7.20 21.75
CA ASN A 130 -15.35 -7.63 20.43
C ASN A 130 -14.55 -8.84 19.92
N LEU A 131 -13.23 -8.87 20.15
CA LEU A 131 -12.39 -10.01 19.77
C LEU A 131 -12.83 -11.30 20.49
N LYS A 132 -13.14 -11.23 21.79
CA LYS A 132 -13.61 -12.39 22.56
C LYS A 132 -14.93 -12.91 22.02
N ASP A 133 -15.86 -12.01 21.69
CA ASP A 133 -17.15 -12.38 21.13
C ASP A 133 -17.01 -13.02 19.74
N MET A 134 -16.16 -12.46 18.86
CA MET A 134 -15.88 -13.05 17.55
C MET A 134 -15.25 -14.45 17.68
N ILE A 135 -14.29 -14.60 18.61
CA ILE A 135 -13.66 -15.89 18.94
C ILE A 135 -14.71 -16.89 19.42
N PHE A 136 -15.61 -16.49 20.31
CA PHE A 136 -16.67 -17.34 20.84
C PHE A 136 -17.65 -17.81 19.76
N LEU A 137 -18.02 -16.93 18.83
CA LEU A 137 -18.94 -17.25 17.73
C LEU A 137 -18.37 -18.27 16.74
N LEU A 138 -17.06 -18.27 16.52
CA LEU A 138 -16.42 -19.18 15.56
C LEU A 138 -16.39 -20.64 15.98
N LYS A 139 -16.68 -20.96 17.25
CA LYS A 139 -16.91 -22.30 17.83
C LYS A 139 -15.89 -23.42 17.54
N ASP A 140 -14.82 -23.15 16.81
CA ASP A 140 -13.77 -24.09 16.42
C ASP A 140 -12.48 -23.91 17.25
N SER A 141 -11.59 -24.89 17.16
CA SER A 141 -10.31 -25.04 17.87
C SER A 141 -9.36 -23.85 17.68
N LEU A 142 -9.68 -22.73 18.32
CA LEU A 142 -8.78 -21.60 18.42
C LEU A 142 -7.60 -21.95 19.33
N PRO A 143 -6.41 -21.39 19.06
CA PRO A 143 -5.28 -21.55 19.96
C PRO A 143 -5.69 -21.17 21.38
N LYS A 144 -5.25 -21.95 22.39
CA LYS A 144 -5.45 -21.62 23.81
C LYS A 144 -4.69 -20.36 24.24
N THR A 145 -3.85 -19.83 23.35
CA THR A 145 -3.01 -18.65 23.57
C THR A 145 -3.82 -17.39 23.32
N GLU A 146 -3.55 -16.35 24.11
CA GLU A 146 -4.11 -15.02 23.86
C GLU A 146 -3.78 -14.56 22.43
N MET A 147 -4.79 -14.01 21.75
CA MET A 147 -4.66 -13.49 20.39
C MET A 147 -4.91 -11.98 20.41
N THR A 148 -4.22 -11.27 19.53
CA THR A 148 -4.56 -9.90 19.17
C THR A 148 -5.56 -9.93 18.02
N SER A 149 -6.24 -8.81 17.77
CA SER A 149 -7.15 -8.69 16.62
C SER A 149 -6.44 -9.02 15.31
N LEU A 150 -5.18 -8.60 15.17
CA LEU A 150 -4.35 -8.86 13.99
C LEU A 150 -3.99 -10.35 13.84
N SER A 151 -3.55 -11.01 14.93
CA SER A 151 -3.19 -12.44 14.87
C SER A 151 -4.40 -13.34 14.71
N PHE A 152 -5.57 -12.92 15.19
CA PHE A 152 -6.86 -13.57 14.93
C PHE A 152 -7.22 -13.53 13.43
N LEU A 153 -7.11 -12.37 12.77
CA LEU A 153 -7.38 -12.26 11.33
C LEU A 153 -6.38 -13.09 10.50
N ALA A 154 -5.10 -13.05 10.84
CA ALA A 154 -4.08 -13.88 10.21
C ALA A 154 -4.37 -15.39 10.39
N PHE A 155 -4.94 -15.77 11.54
CA PHE A 155 -5.35 -17.16 11.78
C PHE A 155 -6.52 -17.57 10.90
N LEU A 156 -7.54 -16.72 10.73
CA LEU A 156 -8.65 -17.03 9.82
C LEU A 156 -8.17 -17.23 8.38
N GLU A 157 -7.25 -16.39 7.93
CA GLU A 157 -6.63 -16.53 6.62
C GLU A 157 -5.86 -17.85 6.49
N LYS A 158 -5.04 -18.17 7.49
CA LYS A 158 -4.27 -19.44 7.51
C LYS A 158 -5.18 -20.68 7.52
N GLN A 159 -6.37 -20.59 8.11
CA GLN A 159 -7.36 -21.66 8.09
C GLN A 159 -8.19 -21.70 6.79
N GLY A 160 -7.94 -20.79 5.84
CA GLY A 160 -8.71 -20.69 4.60
C GLY A 160 -10.16 -20.26 4.82
N LYS A 161 -10.48 -19.66 5.98
CA LYS A 161 -11.82 -19.11 6.25
C LYS A 161 -12.04 -17.77 5.56
N ILE A 162 -10.96 -17.07 5.25
CA ILE A 162 -10.95 -15.80 4.53
C ILE A 162 -9.78 -15.76 3.55
N ASP A 163 -9.97 -15.04 2.46
CA ASP A 163 -8.92 -14.70 1.51
C ASP A 163 -9.31 -13.40 0.76
N GLU A 164 -8.52 -13.04 -0.25
CA GLU A 164 -8.72 -11.82 -1.03
C GLU A 164 -10.08 -11.75 -1.74
N ASP A 165 -10.68 -12.89 -2.07
CA ASP A 165 -11.96 -13.03 -2.79
C ASP A 165 -13.11 -13.47 -1.90
N ASN A 166 -12.82 -14.14 -0.79
CA ASN A 166 -13.80 -14.67 0.14
C ASN A 166 -13.71 -13.96 1.50
N LEU A 167 -14.65 -13.04 1.74
CA LEU A 167 -14.79 -12.30 3.00
C LEU A 167 -16.04 -12.69 3.80
N THR A 168 -16.81 -13.69 3.37
CA THR A 168 -18.12 -14.01 3.97
C THR A 168 -18.03 -14.25 5.48
N CYS A 169 -17.01 -14.99 5.93
CA CYS A 169 -16.79 -15.21 7.36
C CYS A 169 -16.55 -13.90 8.14
N LEU A 170 -15.85 -12.93 7.57
CA LEU A 170 -15.64 -11.62 8.22
C LEU A 170 -16.91 -10.77 8.21
N GLU A 171 -17.70 -10.84 7.13
CA GLU A 171 -18.96 -10.14 7.03
C GLU A 171 -19.95 -10.63 8.09
N ASP A 172 -20.07 -11.94 8.28
CA ASP A 172 -20.94 -12.54 9.29
C ASP A 172 -20.51 -12.15 10.72
N LEU A 173 -19.21 -12.20 11.01
CA LEU A 173 -18.66 -11.80 12.30
C LEU A 173 -18.85 -10.31 12.57
N CYS A 174 -18.54 -9.44 11.60
CA CYS A 174 -18.70 -8.01 11.74
C CYS A 174 -20.18 -7.64 11.88
N THR A 175 -21.09 -8.26 11.11
CA THR A 175 -22.54 -8.03 11.23
C THR A 175 -23.05 -8.32 12.64
N THR A 176 -22.50 -9.34 13.29
CA THR A 176 -22.95 -9.76 14.62
C THR A 176 -22.32 -8.95 15.74
N VAL A 177 -21.00 -8.71 15.68
CA VAL A 177 -20.24 -8.17 16.82
C VAL A 177 -19.87 -6.70 16.62
N VAL A 178 -19.46 -6.32 15.41
CA VAL A 178 -18.92 -4.96 15.14
C VAL A 178 -19.45 -4.41 13.80
N PRO A 179 -20.75 -4.07 13.70
CA PRO A 179 -21.38 -3.74 12.40
C PRO A 179 -20.75 -2.53 11.72
N LYS A 180 -20.18 -1.60 12.50
CA LYS A 180 -19.46 -0.42 11.99
C LYS A 180 -18.28 -0.76 11.08
N LEU A 181 -17.72 -1.97 11.16
CA LEU A 181 -16.57 -2.39 10.33
C LEU A 181 -16.97 -2.92 8.96
N LEU A 182 -18.26 -3.19 8.71
CA LEU A 182 -18.75 -3.56 7.39
C LEU A 182 -18.40 -2.49 6.34
N ARG A 183 -18.39 -1.21 6.73
CA ARG A 183 -17.98 -0.11 5.84
C ARG A 183 -16.56 -0.27 5.28
N ASN A 184 -15.65 -0.89 6.03
CA ASN A 184 -14.26 -1.13 5.61
C ASN A 184 -14.23 -2.27 4.57
N ILE A 185 -15.01 -3.33 4.79
CA ILE A 185 -15.17 -4.44 3.84
C ILE A 185 -15.81 -3.96 2.54
N GLU A 186 -16.87 -3.14 2.62
CA GLU A 186 -17.51 -2.55 1.45
C GLU A 186 -16.58 -1.60 0.69
N LYS A 187 -15.77 -0.79 1.40
CA LYS A 187 -14.74 0.06 0.80
C LYS A 187 -13.74 -0.79 0.00
N TYR A 188 -13.23 -1.86 0.60
CA TYR A 188 -12.32 -2.80 -0.05
C TYR A 188 -12.94 -3.40 -1.32
N LYS A 189 -14.20 -3.88 -1.25
CA LYS A 189 -14.89 -4.44 -2.42
C LYS A 189 -15.01 -3.44 -3.58
N ARG A 190 -15.28 -2.16 -3.27
CA ARG A 190 -15.31 -1.08 -4.27
C ARG A 190 -13.93 -0.81 -4.87
N GLU A 191 -12.89 -0.68 -4.04
CA GLU A 191 -11.51 -0.44 -4.49
C GLU A 191 -10.98 -1.58 -5.35
N LYS A 192 -11.24 -2.83 -4.94
CA LYS A 192 -10.88 -4.03 -5.70
C LYS A 192 -11.58 -4.08 -7.06
N ALA A 193 -12.86 -3.71 -7.13
CA ALA A 193 -13.61 -3.66 -8.39
C ALA A 193 -13.02 -2.63 -9.39
N VAL A 194 -12.52 -1.49 -8.90
CA VAL A 194 -11.88 -0.48 -9.75
C VAL A 194 -10.57 -0.99 -10.36
N GLN A 195 -9.77 -1.76 -9.62
CA GLN A 195 -8.52 -2.34 -10.14
C GLN A 195 -8.75 -3.36 -11.27
N ILE A 196 -9.86 -4.09 -11.25
CA ILE A 196 -10.21 -5.08 -12.28
C ILE A 196 -10.66 -4.40 -13.59
N VAL A 197 -11.21 -3.19 -13.51
CA VAL A 197 -11.76 -2.46 -14.68
C VAL A 197 -10.69 -1.64 -15.42
N THR A 198 -9.56 -1.34 -14.79
CA THR A 198 -8.39 -0.74 -15.48
C THR A 198 -7.59 -1.80 -16.24
N PRO A 199 -7.49 -1.73 -17.58
CA PRO A 199 -6.65 -2.65 -18.35
C PRO A 199 -5.17 -2.49 -17.96
N PRO A 200 -4.33 -3.53 -18.13
CA PRO A 200 -2.90 -3.41 -17.91
C PRO A 200 -2.34 -2.35 -18.85
N VAL A 201 -1.63 -1.36 -18.31
CA VAL A 201 -0.75 -0.53 -19.13
C VAL A 201 0.42 -1.43 -19.52
N ASP A 202 0.34 -1.98 -20.74
CA ASP A 202 1.41 -2.81 -21.31
C ASP A 202 2.73 -2.02 -21.27
N LYS A 203 3.67 -2.54 -20.48
CA LYS A 203 5.08 -2.18 -20.56
C LYS A 203 5.72 -3.02 -21.65
N GLU A 204 5.41 -2.72 -22.91
CA GLU A 204 6.22 -3.18 -24.03
C GLU A 204 6.40 -2.03 -25.02
N ALA A 205 7.45 -1.24 -24.80
CA ALA A 205 8.05 -0.46 -25.86
C ALA A 205 8.99 -1.39 -26.64
N GLU A 206 8.41 -2.31 -27.41
CA GLU A 206 9.12 -2.95 -28.51
C GLU A 206 8.82 -2.23 -29.82
N SER A 207 9.91 -1.82 -30.45
CA SER A 207 10.00 -1.16 -31.74
C SER A 207 9.36 -2.01 -32.85
N TYR A 208 8.36 -1.48 -33.56
CA TYR A 208 8.13 -1.83 -34.96
C TYR A 208 7.82 -0.58 -35.79
N GLN A 209 8.64 -0.39 -36.81
CA GLN A 209 8.35 0.41 -37.99
C GLN A 209 7.32 -0.34 -38.85
N GLY A 210 6.34 0.36 -39.43
CA GLY A 210 5.59 -0.19 -40.56
C GLY A 210 4.17 0.34 -40.75
N GLU A 211 4.04 1.27 -41.70
CA GLU A 211 2.92 1.44 -42.65
C GLU A 211 1.60 2.07 -42.15
N GLU A 212 1.39 3.33 -42.55
CA GLU A 212 0.10 4.01 -42.59
C GLU A 212 -0.80 3.33 -43.63
N GLU A 213 -1.83 2.61 -43.19
CA GLU A 213 -2.94 2.21 -44.06
C GLU A 213 -4.11 3.18 -43.85
N LEU A 214 -4.37 4.00 -44.87
CA LEU A 214 -5.45 4.97 -44.91
C LEU A 214 -6.81 4.26 -44.98
N VAL A 215 -7.54 4.19 -43.86
CA VAL A 215 -8.93 3.73 -43.86
C VAL A 215 -9.83 4.78 -44.49
N SER A 216 -10.57 4.39 -45.53
CA SER A 216 -11.47 5.23 -46.31
C SER A 216 -12.67 5.68 -45.47
N GLN A 217 -13.12 6.94 -45.64
CA GLN A 217 -14.30 7.52 -44.97
C GLN A 217 -15.62 6.74 -45.18
N THR A 218 -15.62 5.80 -46.13
CA THR A 218 -16.80 4.98 -46.46
C THR A 218 -17.06 3.92 -45.39
N ASP A 219 -16.01 3.36 -44.78
CA ASP A 219 -16.13 2.26 -43.80
C ASP A 219 -16.64 2.74 -42.43
N VAL A 220 -16.36 4.01 -42.09
CA VAL A 220 -16.82 4.65 -40.84
C VAL A 220 -18.34 4.87 -40.85
N LYS A 221 -18.92 5.15 -42.03
CA LYS A 221 -20.36 5.40 -42.15
C LYS A 221 -21.19 4.12 -41.99
N THR A 222 -20.70 3.00 -42.53
CA THR A 222 -21.38 1.71 -42.45
C THR A 222 -21.41 1.17 -41.01
N PHE A 223 -20.41 1.52 -40.19
CA PHE A 223 -20.37 1.14 -38.78
C PHE A 223 -21.33 1.96 -37.90
N LEU A 224 -21.55 3.24 -38.20
CA LEU A 224 -22.45 4.11 -37.44
C LEU A 224 -23.94 3.81 -37.69
N GLU A 225 -24.29 3.28 -38.86
CA GLU A 225 -25.67 2.88 -39.19
C GLU A 225 -26.10 1.54 -38.55
N ALA A 226 -25.16 0.79 -37.94
CA ALA A 226 -25.43 -0.50 -37.32
C ALA A 226 -25.71 -0.45 -35.80
N LEU A 227 -25.74 0.74 -35.19
CA LEU A 227 -26.00 0.92 -33.75
C LEU A 227 -27.49 1.18 -33.48
N PRO A 228 -28.11 0.51 -32.48
CA PRO A 228 -29.50 0.76 -32.12
C PRO A 228 -29.69 2.18 -31.56
N GLU A 229 -30.80 2.83 -31.93
CA GLU A 229 -31.13 4.21 -31.52
C GLU A 229 -31.21 4.32 -29.99
N GLY A 230 -30.22 4.98 -29.39
CA GLY A 230 -30.14 5.16 -27.94
C GLY A 230 -28.79 5.65 -27.40
N VAL A 231 -27.73 5.67 -28.23
CA VAL A 231 -26.41 6.15 -27.82
C VAL A 231 -26.02 7.38 -28.63
N PHE A 232 -26.71 8.50 -28.37
CA PHE A 232 -26.23 9.81 -28.85
C PHE A 232 -26.42 10.88 -27.78
N VAL A 233 -25.74 10.69 -26.66
CA VAL A 233 -25.37 11.81 -25.79
C VAL A 233 -23.92 11.55 -25.38
N PHE A 234 -23.10 12.59 -25.41
CA PHE A 234 -21.64 12.60 -25.23
C PHE A 234 -20.85 12.26 -26.48
N LEU A 235 -20.79 13.24 -27.40
CA LEU A 235 -19.58 13.63 -28.13
C LEU A 235 -19.93 14.85 -29.00
N ASN A 236 -20.25 15.98 -28.37
CA ASN A 236 -20.27 17.25 -29.10
C ASN A 236 -20.13 18.47 -28.17
N GLU A 237 -19.03 18.53 -27.42
CA GLU A 237 -18.52 19.81 -26.91
C GLU A 237 -17.01 19.82 -27.10
N GLY A 238 -16.65 20.06 -28.36
CA GLY A 238 -15.29 20.27 -28.81
C GLY A 238 -15.32 21.17 -30.02
N ASP A 239 -15.08 22.45 -29.76
CA ASP A 239 -14.57 23.46 -30.70
C ASP A 239 -15.59 24.31 -31.49
N ARG A 240 -15.69 25.58 -31.07
CA ARG A 240 -15.52 26.74 -31.96
C ARG A 240 -15.43 28.04 -31.18
N GLY A 241 -14.26 28.67 -31.21
CA GLY A 241 -14.03 30.02 -30.70
C GLY A 241 -14.75 31.10 -31.51
N ASN A 242 -14.92 32.28 -30.90
CA ASN A 242 -14.79 33.55 -31.60
C ASN A 242 -14.59 34.70 -30.60
N SER A 243 -13.59 35.55 -30.86
CA SER A 243 -13.49 36.93 -30.31
C SER A 243 -14.60 37.79 -30.92
N PRO A 244 -14.99 38.90 -30.28
CA PRO A 244 -14.69 40.18 -30.93
C PRO A 244 -14.34 41.33 -29.97
N ASP A 245 -13.40 42.16 -30.44
CA ASP A 245 -13.27 43.57 -30.07
C ASP A 245 -14.47 44.40 -30.59
N ASP A 246 -14.65 45.57 -29.95
CA ASP A 246 -15.39 46.78 -30.32
C ASP A 246 -16.60 47.19 -29.45
N LEU A 247 -16.43 48.42 -28.91
CA LEU A 247 -17.32 49.35 -28.18
C LEU A 247 -17.26 49.36 -26.64
#